data_AF-A0A9P1F307-F1
#
_entry.id   AF-A0A9P1F307-F1
#
_cell.length_a   1.000
_cell.length_b   1.000
_cell.length_c   1.000
_cell.angle_alpha   90.00
_cell.angle_beta   90.00
_cell.angle_gamma   90.00
#
_symmetry.space_group_name_H-M   'P 1'
#
loop_
_entity.id
_entity.type
_entity.pdbx_description
1 polymer ?
#
loop_
_entity_poly.entity_id
_entity_poly.type
_entity_poly.pdbx_seq_one_letter_code
_entity_poly.pdbx_strand_id
1 'polypeptide(L)'
;MILFFLLLTGFAASQDVCQAKVDSGTAKCSNASSLRFFHDHDTKRCLAFQFSGCGGNGNNFESVALCRQRCIPMDHITCPANTPATLNNKGTNNCGKGTGEPVCKDSTSFCHYGPNAIGLCCSKDSKEKSHQDHSKTCSNGAEKYQFEDGGHKKVLLGKSCSHNFCPAQFKCKWETSMRTAAKYNRSFF
;
A
#
# COMPACT_ATOMS: atom_id res chain seq x y z
N MET A 1 1.93 -23.01 52.58
CA MET A 1 1.25 -21.71 52.77
C MET A 1 2.32 -20.63 52.64
N ILE A 2 2.38 -19.73 51.66
CA ILE A 2 1.42 -19.24 50.68
C ILE A 2 2.22 -18.58 49.54
N LEU A 3 1.77 -18.86 48.31
CA LEU A 3 1.87 -18.10 47.07
C LEU A 3 3.24 -17.66 46.49
N PHE A 4 3.62 -18.41 45.44
CA PHE A 4 4.02 -17.85 44.14
C PHE A 4 3.25 -16.56 43.81
N PHE A 5 3.92 -15.41 43.85
CA PHE A 5 3.49 -14.24 43.09
C PHE A 5 4.31 -14.18 41.81
N LEU A 6 3.73 -14.80 40.77
CA LEU A 6 4.03 -14.52 39.37
C LEU A 6 3.78 -13.04 39.12
N LEU A 7 4.79 -12.19 39.30
CA LEU A 7 4.87 -10.95 38.56
C LEU A 7 5.39 -11.28 37.17
N LEU A 8 4.56 -11.99 36.39
CA LEU A 8 4.51 -11.77 34.96
C LEU A 8 3.97 -10.34 34.79
N THR A 9 4.84 -9.35 35.01
CA THR A 9 4.61 -8.01 34.47
C THR A 9 4.48 -8.23 32.97
N GLY A 10 3.22 -8.26 32.52
CA GLY A 10 2.90 -8.44 31.14
C GLY A 10 3.69 -7.41 30.35
N PHE A 11 4.65 -7.88 29.55
CA PHE A 11 4.95 -7.22 28.31
C PHE A 11 3.64 -7.29 27.52
N ALA A 12 2.78 -6.27 27.69
CA ALA A 12 1.86 -5.92 26.64
C ALA A 12 2.76 -5.62 25.45
N ALA A 13 2.97 -6.63 24.60
CA ALA A 13 3.62 -6.45 23.33
C ALA A 13 2.85 -5.31 22.67
N SER A 14 3.47 -4.13 22.58
CA SER A 14 2.91 -3.02 21.84
C SER A 14 2.70 -3.55 20.44
N GLN A 15 1.47 -3.92 20.10
CA GLN A 15 1.16 -4.36 18.76
C GLN A 15 1.52 -3.19 17.87
N ASP A 16 2.61 -3.33 17.11
CA ASP A 16 3.08 -2.26 16.24
C ASP A 16 1.89 -1.87 15.37
N VAL A 17 1.53 -0.59 15.45
CA VAL A 17 0.36 -0.01 14.79
C VAL A 17 0.31 -0.42 13.32
N CYS A 18 1.47 -0.54 12.68
CA CYS A 18 1.63 -0.90 11.29
C CYS A 18 1.35 -2.39 10.98
N GLN A 19 1.29 -3.24 11.99
CA GLN A 19 1.01 -4.68 11.88
C GLN A 19 -0.46 -5.03 12.19
N ALA A 20 -1.21 -4.11 12.80
CA ALA A 20 -2.62 -4.33 13.06
C ALA A 20 -3.41 -4.43 11.74
N LYS A 21 -4.42 -5.30 11.68
CA LYS A 21 -5.31 -5.37 10.51
C LYS A 21 -6.12 -4.09 10.39
N VAL A 22 -6.56 -3.75 9.18
CA VAL A 22 -7.54 -2.67 9.01
C VAL A 22 -8.79 -2.94 9.84
N ASP A 23 -9.29 -1.92 10.52
CA ASP A 23 -10.51 -1.99 11.30
C ASP A 23 -11.33 -0.72 11.04
N SER A 24 -12.45 -0.89 10.34
CA SER A 24 -13.39 0.19 10.03
C SER A 24 -14.11 0.73 11.26
N GLY A 25 -13.96 0.09 12.42
CA GLY A 25 -14.64 0.47 13.65
C GLY A 25 -16.10 0.05 13.66
N THR A 26 -16.90 0.72 14.49
CA THR A 26 -18.31 0.37 14.70
C THR A 26 -19.25 1.35 14.03
N ALA A 27 -20.27 0.82 13.36
CA ALA A 27 -21.35 1.63 12.79
C ALA A 27 -22.25 2.29 13.86
N LYS A 28 -22.15 1.87 15.12
CA LYS A 28 -22.94 2.42 16.24
C LYS A 28 -22.20 3.59 16.89
N CYS A 29 -22.04 4.68 16.14
CA CYS A 29 -21.59 5.92 16.75
C CYS A 29 -22.06 7.17 16.00
N SER A 30 -22.10 8.30 16.70
CA SER A 30 -22.62 9.57 16.19
C SER A 30 -21.61 10.40 15.39
N ASN A 31 -20.34 9.99 15.35
CA ASN A 31 -19.31 10.69 14.58
C ASN A 31 -19.49 10.44 13.08
N ALA A 32 -19.15 11.43 12.27
CA ALA A 32 -19.17 11.28 10.83
C ALA A 32 -18.07 10.29 10.38
N SER A 33 -18.44 9.38 9.48
CA SER A 33 -17.48 8.51 8.83
C SER A 33 -16.52 9.32 7.95
N SER A 34 -15.27 8.87 7.82
CA SER A 34 -14.26 9.55 7.02
C SER A 34 -13.36 8.59 6.26
N LEU A 35 -12.79 9.08 5.16
CA LEU A 35 -11.75 8.37 4.42
C LEU A 35 -10.46 8.41 5.24
N ARG A 36 -9.86 7.23 5.47
CA ARG A 36 -8.61 7.05 6.20
C ARG A 36 -7.69 6.10 5.44
N PHE A 37 -6.45 6.02 5.90
CA PHE A 37 -5.43 5.15 5.33
C PHE A 37 -4.90 4.18 6.38
N PHE A 38 -4.61 2.95 5.97
CA PHE A 38 -3.98 1.95 6.82
C PHE A 38 -2.78 1.36 6.09
N HIS A 39 -1.76 0.94 6.84
CA HIS A 39 -0.65 0.19 6.32
C HIS A 39 -1.06 -1.27 6.11
N ASP A 40 -0.98 -1.72 4.87
CA ASP A 40 -1.18 -3.11 4.50
C ASP A 40 0.16 -3.85 4.45
N HIS A 41 0.33 -4.81 5.36
CA HIS A 41 1.58 -5.56 5.50
C HIS A 41 1.92 -6.40 4.25
N ASP A 42 0.90 -6.94 3.56
CA ASP A 42 1.09 -7.84 2.43
C ASP A 42 1.64 -7.09 1.21
N THR A 43 1.11 -5.90 0.96
CA THR A 43 1.50 -5.07 -0.19
C THR A 43 2.55 -4.02 0.15
N LYS A 44 2.88 -3.84 1.43
CA LYS A 44 3.76 -2.79 1.97
C LYS A 44 3.34 -1.40 1.52
N ARG A 45 2.02 -1.15 1.49
CA ARG A 45 1.41 0.08 1.00
C ARG A 45 0.44 0.66 2.00
N CYS A 46 0.31 1.98 1.96
CA CYS A 46 -0.75 2.70 2.64
C CYS A 46 -1.98 2.78 1.73
N LEU A 47 -3.06 2.12 2.13
CA LEU A 47 -4.26 1.91 1.31
C LEU A 47 -5.48 2.51 1.99
N ALA A 48 -6.43 2.98 1.19
CA ALA A 48 -7.61 3.67 1.66
C ALA A 48 -8.68 2.71 2.20
N PHE A 49 -9.39 3.16 3.23
CA PHE A 49 -10.58 2.52 3.79
C PHE A 49 -11.54 3.57 4.37
N GLN A 50 -12.82 3.23 4.49
CA GLN A 50 -13.79 4.03 5.23
C GLN A 50 -13.69 3.69 6.72
N PHE A 51 -13.36 4.69 7.54
CA PHE A 51 -13.49 4.62 8.98
C PHE A 51 -14.86 5.13 9.40
N SER A 52 -15.55 4.37 10.25
CA SER A 52 -16.88 4.72 10.76
C SER A 52 -16.93 5.99 11.60
N GLY A 53 -15.79 6.41 12.17
CA GLY A 53 -15.68 7.57 13.05
C GLY A 53 -15.45 7.21 14.51
N CYS A 54 -15.65 5.94 14.90
CA CYS A 54 -15.41 5.46 16.27
C CYS A 54 -14.94 4.00 16.32
N GLY A 55 -14.31 3.64 17.44
CA GLY A 55 -13.70 2.32 17.60
C GLY A 55 -12.49 2.17 16.69
N GLY A 56 -12.30 0.96 16.13
CA GLY A 56 -11.17 0.68 15.27
C GLY A 56 -9.88 0.44 16.08
N ASN A 57 -8.75 0.45 15.37
CA ASN A 57 -7.44 0.36 15.97
C ASN A 57 -6.50 1.46 15.42
N GLY A 58 -5.25 1.46 15.90
CA GLY A 58 -4.27 2.50 15.56
C GLY A 58 -3.81 2.50 14.10
N ASN A 59 -4.05 1.45 13.31
CA ASN A 59 -3.70 1.40 11.88
C ASN A 59 -4.69 2.24 11.05
N ASN A 60 -4.75 3.53 11.38
CA ASN A 60 -5.75 4.48 10.93
C ASN A 60 -5.10 5.86 10.89
N PHE A 61 -4.80 6.32 9.68
CA PHE A 61 -4.08 7.56 9.42
C PHE A 61 -4.93 8.50 8.59
N GLU A 62 -4.82 9.80 8.85
CA GLU A 62 -5.58 10.85 8.15
C GLU A 62 -5.07 11.08 6.72
N SER A 63 -3.79 10.79 6.45
CA SER A 63 -3.20 10.94 5.13
C SER A 63 -2.28 9.77 4.77
N VAL A 64 -2.07 9.57 3.47
CA VAL A 64 -1.10 8.60 2.97
C VAL A 64 0.30 8.95 3.45
N ALA A 65 0.66 10.23 3.47
CA ALA A 65 1.95 10.71 3.97
C ALA A 65 2.22 10.27 5.42
N LEU A 66 1.25 10.48 6.33
CA LEU A 66 1.39 10.08 7.73
C LEU A 66 1.51 8.56 7.89
N CYS A 67 0.70 7.80 7.16
CA CYS A 67 0.81 6.34 7.14
C CYS A 67 2.21 5.89 6.67
N ARG A 68 2.73 6.46 5.58
CA ARG A 68 4.05 6.11 5.05
C ARG A 68 5.16 6.47 6.02
N GLN A 69 5.13 7.69 6.57
CA GLN A 69 6.09 8.15 7.55
C GLN A 69 6.13 7.24 8.78
N ARG A 70 4.98 6.74 9.24
CA ARG A 70 4.89 5.90 10.43
C ARG A 70 5.24 4.44 10.18
N CYS A 71 4.95 3.91 9.00
CA CYS A 71 4.94 2.47 8.75
C CYS A 71 5.87 1.96 7.65
N ILE A 72 6.41 2.84 6.80
CA ILE A 72 7.32 2.45 5.72
C ILE A 72 8.72 2.96 6.07
N PRO A 73 9.69 2.09 6.35
CA PRO A 73 11.08 2.48 6.60
C PRO A 73 11.68 3.21 5.39
N MET A 74 12.54 4.19 5.65
CA MET A 74 13.17 4.99 4.60
C MET A 74 14.13 4.18 3.72
N ASP A 75 14.75 3.14 4.27
CA ASP A 75 15.67 2.21 3.62
C ASP A 75 14.94 1.01 2.96
N HIS A 76 13.61 1.02 2.96
CA HIS A 76 12.83 -0.08 2.41
C HIS A 76 12.94 -0.14 0.88
N ILE A 77 13.57 -1.22 0.39
CA ILE A 77 13.61 -1.58 -1.02
C ILE A 77 12.78 -2.84 -1.26
N THR A 78 11.69 -2.71 -2.00
CA THR A 78 10.86 -3.83 -2.44
C THR A 78 10.46 -3.66 -3.89
N CYS A 79 10.22 -4.77 -4.57
CA CYS A 79 9.63 -4.70 -5.88
C CYS A 79 8.22 -4.08 -5.84
N PRO A 80 7.76 -3.50 -6.95
CA PRO A 80 6.43 -2.91 -7.03
C PRO A 80 5.34 -3.88 -6.51
N ALA A 81 4.42 -3.34 -5.72
CA ALA A 81 3.34 -4.06 -5.04
C ALA A 81 3.83 -5.19 -4.11
N ASN A 82 5.06 -5.08 -3.58
CA ASN A 82 5.72 -6.09 -2.75
C ASN A 82 5.77 -7.47 -3.42
N THR A 83 5.97 -7.49 -4.75
CA THR A 83 6.14 -8.73 -5.51
C THR A 83 7.50 -9.39 -5.17
N PRO A 84 7.62 -10.72 -5.30
CA PRO A 84 8.89 -11.41 -5.09
C PRO A 84 9.97 -10.89 -6.03
N ALA A 85 11.19 -10.74 -5.49
CA ALA A 85 12.36 -10.42 -6.28
C ALA A 85 12.69 -11.54 -7.27
N THR A 86 13.16 -11.17 -8.45
CA THR A 86 13.65 -12.12 -9.45
C THR A 86 15.16 -12.33 -9.28
N LEU A 87 15.69 -13.35 -9.96
CA LEU A 87 17.11 -13.66 -9.87
C LEU A 87 17.92 -12.84 -10.89
N ASN A 88 19.17 -12.60 -10.53
CA ASN A 88 20.22 -12.09 -11.39
C ASN A 88 21.00 -13.24 -12.07
N ASN A 89 21.97 -12.87 -12.89
CA ASN A 89 22.87 -13.79 -13.59
C ASN A 89 23.76 -14.64 -12.67
N LYS A 90 23.90 -14.29 -11.38
CA LYS A 90 24.66 -15.03 -10.35
C LYS A 90 23.76 -15.86 -9.42
N GLY A 91 22.45 -15.90 -9.67
CA GLY A 91 21.49 -16.65 -8.84
C GLY A 91 21.12 -15.98 -7.52
N THR A 92 21.52 -14.73 -7.28
CA THR A 92 21.03 -13.88 -6.17
C THR A 92 19.99 -12.88 -6.70
N ASN A 93 19.44 -11.99 -5.89
CA ASN A 93 18.38 -11.04 -6.32
C ASN A 93 18.84 -9.58 -6.41
N ASN A 94 20.08 -9.27 -6.05
CA ASN A 94 20.61 -7.91 -6.12
C ASN A 94 21.08 -7.55 -7.53
N CYS A 95 21.16 -6.27 -7.85
CA CYS A 95 21.68 -5.78 -9.12
C CYS A 95 22.37 -4.42 -8.98
N GLY A 96 23.16 -4.07 -9.98
CA GLY A 96 23.93 -2.83 -9.98
C GLY A 96 24.21 -2.27 -11.39
N LYS A 97 24.95 -1.15 -11.46
CA LYS A 97 25.29 -0.42 -12.70
C LYS A 97 26.78 -0.50 -13.07
N GLY A 98 27.64 -0.97 -12.16
CA GLY A 98 29.08 -1.05 -12.34
C GLY A 98 29.52 -2.20 -13.24
N THR A 99 30.72 -2.08 -13.79
CA THR A 99 31.35 -3.15 -14.57
C THR A 99 31.60 -4.36 -13.66
N GLY A 100 31.08 -5.53 -14.05
CA GLY A 100 31.18 -6.77 -13.26
C GLY A 100 30.15 -6.94 -12.13
N GLU A 101 29.27 -5.95 -11.92
CA GLU A 101 28.15 -6.06 -10.99
C GLU A 101 27.07 -7.04 -11.52
N PRO A 102 26.26 -7.65 -10.63
CA PRO A 102 25.21 -8.57 -11.06
C PRO A 102 24.12 -7.85 -11.86
N VAL A 103 23.65 -8.52 -12.90
CA VAL A 103 22.59 -8.02 -13.80
C VAL A 103 21.40 -8.95 -13.73
N CYS A 104 20.18 -8.41 -13.75
CA CYS A 104 18.96 -9.22 -13.70
C CYS A 104 18.90 -10.21 -14.87
N LYS A 105 18.49 -11.45 -14.58
CA LYS A 105 18.78 -12.62 -15.41
C LYS A 105 18.08 -12.63 -16.76
N ASP A 106 16.86 -12.10 -16.84
CA ASP A 106 15.99 -12.18 -18.01
C ASP A 106 15.55 -10.81 -18.52
N SER A 107 15.11 -10.78 -19.78
CA SER A 107 14.55 -9.59 -20.42
C SER A 107 13.21 -9.16 -19.80
N THR A 108 12.61 -9.98 -18.94
CA THR A 108 11.38 -9.71 -18.20
C THR A 108 11.64 -9.10 -16.83
N SER A 109 12.89 -8.93 -16.40
CA SER A 109 13.27 -8.27 -15.15
C SER A 109 13.96 -6.93 -15.37
N PHE A 110 13.93 -6.07 -14.36
CA PHE A 110 14.65 -4.79 -14.33
C PHE A 110 15.28 -4.59 -12.95
N CYS A 111 16.33 -3.77 -12.89
CA CYS A 111 16.94 -3.39 -11.63
C CYS A 111 16.17 -2.21 -11.00
N HIS A 112 15.46 -2.48 -9.91
CA HIS A 112 14.79 -1.47 -9.10
C HIS A 112 15.78 -0.92 -8.08
N TYR A 113 16.12 0.37 -8.18
CA TYR A 113 17.05 1.00 -7.26
C TYR A 113 16.30 1.66 -6.10
N GLY A 114 16.72 1.32 -4.89
CA GLY A 114 16.31 1.99 -3.67
C GLY A 114 17.29 3.11 -3.27
N PRO A 115 17.20 3.60 -2.02
CA PRO A 115 18.17 4.51 -1.44
C PRO A 115 19.60 3.94 -1.53
N ASN A 116 20.60 4.83 -1.60
CA ASN A 116 22.02 4.46 -1.62
C ASN A 116 22.44 3.55 -2.79
N ALA A 117 21.71 3.58 -3.91
CA ALA A 117 22.00 2.80 -5.12
C ALA A 117 21.99 1.27 -4.95
N ILE A 118 21.41 0.74 -3.88
CA ILE A 118 21.15 -0.69 -3.73
C ILE A 118 20.07 -1.08 -4.77
N GLY A 119 20.38 -2.04 -5.62
CA GLY A 119 19.47 -2.54 -6.65
C GLY A 119 18.88 -3.90 -6.30
N LEU A 120 17.59 -4.07 -6.55
CA LEU A 120 16.86 -5.33 -6.46
C LEU A 120 16.27 -5.70 -7.81
N CYS A 121 16.45 -6.94 -8.24
CA CYS A 121 15.85 -7.45 -9.46
C CYS A 121 14.35 -7.68 -9.27
N CYS A 122 13.55 -7.04 -10.12
CA CYS A 122 12.10 -7.08 -10.06
C CYS A 122 11.52 -7.38 -11.43
N SER A 123 10.36 -8.04 -11.47
CA SER A 123 9.65 -8.31 -12.73
C SER A 123 9.12 -7.01 -13.36
N LYS A 124 9.32 -6.83 -14.67
CA LYS A 124 8.75 -5.74 -15.46
C LYS A 124 7.22 -5.72 -15.42
N ASP A 125 6.57 -6.89 -15.31
CA ASP A 125 5.11 -6.97 -15.18
C ASP A 125 4.64 -6.31 -13.89
N SER A 126 5.39 -6.48 -12.79
CA SER A 126 5.05 -5.80 -11.52
C SER A 126 5.16 -4.28 -11.63
N LYS A 127 6.17 -3.81 -12.37
CA LYS A 127 6.39 -2.39 -12.65
C LYS A 127 5.23 -1.82 -13.47
N GLU A 128 4.87 -2.50 -14.55
CA GLU A 128 3.78 -2.07 -15.43
C GLU A 128 2.44 -2.04 -14.69
N LYS A 129 2.09 -3.10 -13.95
CA LYS A 129 0.88 -3.13 -13.10
C LYS A 129 0.88 -1.99 -12.09
N SER A 130 2.01 -1.75 -11.42
CA SER A 130 2.10 -0.62 -10.49
C SER A 130 1.96 0.74 -11.17
N HIS A 131 2.49 0.92 -12.38
CA HIS A 131 2.26 2.14 -13.18
C HIS A 131 0.79 2.29 -13.55
N GLN A 132 0.15 1.20 -13.97
CA GLN A 132 -1.27 1.16 -14.28
C GLN A 132 -2.12 1.46 -13.06
N ASP A 133 -1.82 0.96 -11.86
CA ASP A 133 -2.59 1.31 -10.68
C ASP A 133 -2.53 2.82 -10.39
N HIS A 134 -1.38 3.46 -10.59
CA HIS A 134 -1.16 4.89 -10.35
C HIS A 134 -1.50 5.79 -11.56
N SER A 135 -1.88 5.24 -12.70
CA SER A 135 -2.32 6.02 -13.86
C SER A 135 -3.62 6.76 -13.55
N LYS A 136 -3.86 7.89 -14.24
CA LYS A 136 -5.08 8.70 -14.05
C LYS A 136 -6.36 7.99 -14.54
N THR A 137 -6.22 7.04 -15.45
CA THR A 137 -7.32 6.35 -16.11
C THR A 137 -7.16 4.84 -16.01
N CYS A 138 -8.28 4.14 -15.89
CA CYS A 138 -8.34 2.69 -16.01
C CYS A 138 -8.06 2.24 -17.45
N SER A 139 -7.68 0.98 -17.66
CA SER A 139 -7.47 0.39 -18.99
C SER A 139 -8.70 0.48 -19.91
N ASN A 140 -9.90 0.55 -19.32
CA ASN A 140 -11.17 0.71 -20.03
C ASN A 140 -11.59 2.18 -20.26
N GLY A 141 -10.69 3.13 -20.00
CA GLY A 141 -10.93 4.57 -20.17
C GLY A 141 -11.68 5.25 -19.03
N ALA A 142 -12.10 4.54 -17.97
CA ALA A 142 -12.71 5.17 -16.81
C ALA A 142 -11.72 6.09 -16.08
N GLU A 143 -12.19 7.22 -15.58
CA GLU A 143 -11.38 8.16 -14.79
C GLU A 143 -11.27 7.66 -13.35
N LYS A 144 -10.05 7.62 -12.82
CA LYS A 144 -9.81 7.27 -11.41
C LYS A 144 -9.90 8.51 -10.53
N TYR A 145 -10.43 8.33 -9.33
CA TYR A 145 -10.47 9.39 -8.32
C TYR A 145 -9.05 9.78 -7.95
N GLN A 146 -8.78 11.08 -8.05
CA GLN A 146 -7.52 11.71 -7.66
C GLN A 146 -7.78 12.65 -6.49
N PHE A 147 -6.89 12.64 -5.51
CA PHE A 147 -6.92 13.55 -4.36
C PHE A 147 -5.55 14.22 -4.21
N GLU A 148 -5.53 15.36 -3.52
CA GLU A 148 -4.31 16.11 -3.26
C GLU A 148 -3.75 15.73 -1.89
N ASP A 149 -2.47 15.38 -1.82
CA ASP A 149 -1.78 15.03 -0.58
C ASP A 149 -0.33 15.53 -0.66
N GLY A 150 -0.02 16.55 0.14
CA GLY A 150 1.28 17.22 0.11
C GLY A 150 1.57 17.94 -1.20
N GLY A 151 0.55 18.57 -1.82
CA GLY A 151 0.70 19.32 -3.09
C GLY A 151 0.82 18.45 -4.35
N HIS A 152 0.65 17.13 -4.22
CA HIS A 152 0.70 16.20 -5.34
C HIS A 152 -0.65 15.50 -5.51
N LYS A 153 -1.13 15.43 -6.76
CA LYS A 153 -2.30 14.62 -7.13
C LYS A 153 -1.92 13.14 -7.09
N LYS A 154 -2.63 12.37 -6.26
CA LYS A 154 -2.46 10.92 -6.11
C LYS A 154 -3.76 10.21 -6.47
N VAL A 155 -3.64 9.01 -7.03
CA VAL A 155 -4.79 8.13 -7.27
C VAL A 155 -5.18 7.44 -5.98
N LEU A 156 -6.47 7.37 -5.69
CA LEU A 156 -6.99 6.66 -4.53
C LEU A 156 -6.97 5.15 -4.76
N LEU A 157 -6.14 4.46 -3.99
CA LEU A 157 -5.95 3.03 -4.04
C LEU A 157 -6.44 2.37 -2.75
N GLY A 158 -7.08 1.22 -2.89
CA GLY A 158 -7.54 0.40 -1.77
C GLY A 158 -7.16 -1.07 -1.96
N LYS A 159 -7.17 -1.83 -0.86
CA LYS A 159 -6.93 -3.28 -0.90
C LYS A 159 -8.14 -4.04 -1.45
N SER A 160 -9.33 -3.70 -0.96
CA SER A 160 -10.58 -4.40 -1.24
C SER A 160 -11.74 -3.42 -1.36
N CYS A 161 -12.72 -3.74 -2.20
CA CYS A 161 -13.96 -2.98 -2.30
C CYS A 161 -14.80 -3.06 -1.02
N SER A 162 -14.63 -4.11 -0.22
CA SER A 162 -15.28 -4.25 1.09
C SER A 162 -14.84 -3.19 2.11
N HIS A 163 -13.74 -2.47 1.85
CA HIS A 163 -13.28 -1.37 2.69
C HIS A 163 -14.01 -0.04 2.41
N ASN A 164 -14.95 0.00 1.45
CA ASN A 164 -15.87 1.11 1.20
C ASN A 164 -15.22 2.49 0.98
N PHE A 165 -13.98 2.54 0.49
CA PHE A 165 -13.18 3.78 0.37
C PHE A 165 -13.57 4.69 -0.80
N CYS A 166 -14.55 4.33 -1.62
CA CYS A 166 -14.89 5.08 -2.83
C CYS A 166 -15.74 6.31 -2.50
N PRO A 167 -15.36 7.52 -2.95
CA PRO A 167 -16.20 8.70 -2.84
C PRO A 167 -17.51 8.58 -3.63
N ALA A 168 -18.46 9.48 -3.36
CA ALA A 168 -19.73 9.55 -4.08
C ALA A 168 -19.51 9.60 -5.61
N GLN A 169 -20.37 8.91 -6.36
CA GLN A 169 -20.33 8.76 -7.84
C GLN A 169 -19.20 7.89 -8.40
N PHE A 170 -18.18 7.56 -7.60
CA PHE A 170 -17.17 6.59 -7.98
C PHE A 170 -17.59 5.17 -7.56
N LYS A 171 -17.15 4.18 -8.34
CA LYS A 171 -17.37 2.76 -8.04
C LYS A 171 -16.02 2.07 -7.88
N CYS A 172 -15.96 1.13 -6.94
CA CYS A 172 -14.78 0.33 -6.75
C CYS A 172 -14.56 -0.59 -7.96
N LYS A 173 -13.34 -0.62 -8.49
CA LYS A 173 -12.94 -1.46 -9.62
C LYS A 173 -11.64 -2.19 -9.32
N TRP A 174 -11.53 -3.42 -9.84
CA TRP A 174 -10.26 -4.13 -9.94
C TRP A 174 -9.50 -3.57 -11.15
N GLU A 175 -8.30 -3.06 -10.94
CA GLU A 175 -7.44 -2.60 -12.03
C GLU A 175 -6.38 -3.65 -12.34
N THR A 176 -5.22 -3.60 -11.68
CA THR A 176 -4.19 -4.63 -11.84
C THR A 176 -3.84 -5.29 -10.52
N SER A 177 -3.03 -4.64 -9.69
CA SER A 177 -2.62 -5.16 -8.38
C SER A 177 -3.52 -4.64 -7.26
N MET A 178 -4.15 -3.48 -7.44
CA MET A 178 -4.95 -2.81 -6.42
C MET A 178 -6.40 -2.56 -6.85
N ARG A 179 -7.23 -2.16 -5.88
CA ARG A 179 -8.53 -1.53 -6.16
C ARG A 179 -8.37 -0.04 -6.34
N THR A 180 -9.23 0.53 -7.15
CA THR A 180 -9.37 1.98 -7.30
C THR A 180 -10.83 2.40 -7.29
N ALA A 181 -11.06 3.67 -7.01
CA ALA A 181 -12.35 4.31 -7.20
C ALA A 181 -12.38 4.92 -8.60
N ALA A 182 -13.24 4.42 -9.49
CA ALA A 182 -13.32 4.87 -10.88
C ALA A 182 -14.75 5.24 -11.28
N LYS A 183 -14.89 6.18 -12.21
CA LYS A 183 -16.15 6.56 -12.84
C LYS A 183 -15.96 6.71 -14.34
N TYR A 184 -17.02 6.45 -15.10
CA TYR A 184 -17.06 6.88 -16.49
C TYR A 184 -17.54 8.32 -16.54
N ASN A 185 -16.85 9.18 -17.27
CA ASN A 185 -17.44 10.45 -17.68
C ASN A 185 -18.55 10.11 -18.68
N ARG A 186 -19.81 10.11 -18.24
CA ARG A 186 -20.95 10.19 -19.14
C ARG A 186 -20.92 11.59 -19.76
N SER A 187 -20.14 11.74 -20.83
CA SER A 187 -20.20 12.89 -21.71
C SER A 187 -20.59 12.40 -23.10
N PHE A 188 -21.86 11.99 -23.25
CA PHE A 188 -22.58 11.93 -24.52
C PHE A 188 -24.09 11.89 -24.22
N PHE A 189 -24.67 13.09 -24.06
CA PHE A 189 -25.94 13.51 -24.62
C PHE A 189 -25.82 15.01 -24.91
#